data_AF-A0AAU3AGZ8-F1
#
_entry.id   AF-A0AAU3AGZ8-F1
#
_cell.length_a   1.000
_cell.length_b   1.000
_cell.length_c   1.000
_cell.angle_alpha   90.00
_cell.angle_beta   90.00
_cell.angle_gamma   90.00
#
_symmetry.space_group_name_H-M   'P 1'
#
loop_
_entity.id
_entity.type
_entity.pdbx_description
1 polymer ?
#
loop_
_entity_poly.entity_id
_entity_poly.type
_entity_poly.pdbx_seq_one_letter_code
_entity_poly.pdbx_strand_id
1 'polypeptide(L)'
;MSHALVTLYSTQGLDGARTLVEAAVCDARNGGSAVVRARAHALQAEIAARAGQERQAQAALGLAWYDMERIHQRDPSMTSFTAGHLRGFEGVCELYVGDPDAAHERFAVSADALVAPREQVQRAIVTTGQALARIRMNDPRSAAELLHQCVVSASATGGRVPAIRLRRARQELRPWRHEDWVADLDDHLMDALGS
;
A
#
# COMPACT_ATOMS: atom_id res chain seq x y z
N MET A 1 -3.11 9.97 -10.98
CA MET A 1 -3.42 8.83 -10.08
C MET A 1 -3.06 7.52 -10.79
N SER A 2 -2.62 6.48 -10.08
CA SER A 2 -2.31 5.18 -10.71
C SER A 2 -3.60 4.42 -11.01
N HIS A 3 -3.94 4.29 -12.30
CA HIS A 3 -5.11 3.52 -12.75
C HIS A 3 -5.02 2.05 -12.33
N ALA A 4 -3.81 1.47 -12.32
CA ALA A 4 -3.59 0.09 -11.88
C ALA A 4 -4.02 -0.14 -10.41
N LEU A 5 -3.68 0.78 -9.50
CA LEU A 5 -4.10 0.67 -8.10
C LEU A 5 -5.60 0.83 -7.94
N VAL A 6 -6.21 1.78 -8.66
CA VAL A 6 -7.67 1.95 -8.62
C VAL A 6 -8.37 0.69 -9.10
N THR A 7 -7.94 0.11 -10.23
CA THR A 7 -8.46 -1.16 -10.74
C THR A 7 -8.27 -2.29 -9.72
N LEU A 8 -7.04 -2.49 -9.21
CA LEU A 8 -6.72 -3.52 -8.22
C LEU A 8 -7.63 -3.49 -6.97
N TYR A 9 -7.98 -2.29 -6.49
CA TYR A 9 -8.83 -2.14 -5.31
C TYR A 9 -10.33 -2.07 -5.63
N SER A 10 -10.72 -1.76 -6.86
CA SER A 10 -12.12 -1.55 -7.25
C SER A 10 -12.75 -2.71 -8.03
N THR A 11 -11.95 -3.59 -8.65
CA THR A 11 -12.43 -4.75 -9.41
C THR A 11 -12.06 -6.06 -8.73
N GLN A 12 -12.87 -7.10 -8.92
CA GLN A 12 -12.49 -8.46 -8.50
C GLN A 12 -11.42 -9.03 -9.44
N GLY A 13 -10.44 -9.74 -8.88
CA GLY A 13 -9.35 -10.36 -9.64
C GLY A 13 -8.15 -9.46 -9.90
N LEU A 14 -7.06 -10.06 -10.41
CA LEU A 14 -5.78 -9.39 -10.67
C LEU A 14 -5.54 -9.09 -12.15
N ASP A 15 -6.29 -9.71 -13.07
CA ASP A 15 -5.97 -9.69 -14.50
C ASP A 15 -5.95 -8.28 -15.09
N GLY A 16 -6.98 -7.47 -14.81
CA GLY A 16 -7.05 -6.10 -15.30
C GLY A 16 -5.94 -5.21 -14.74
N ALA A 17 -5.56 -5.39 -13.48
CA ALA A 17 -4.45 -4.67 -12.87
C ALA A 17 -3.10 -5.13 -13.43
N ARG A 18 -2.94 -6.44 -13.66
CA ARG A 18 -1.74 -7.02 -14.27
C ARG A 18 -1.49 -6.45 -15.67
N THR A 19 -2.49 -6.45 -16.55
CA THR A 19 -2.36 -5.89 -17.91
C THR A 19 -1.94 -4.42 -17.88
N LEU A 20 -2.53 -3.61 -16.98
CA LEU A 20 -2.17 -2.20 -16.84
C LEU A 20 -0.72 -2.01 -16.36
N VAL A 21 -0.26 -2.85 -15.43
CA VAL A 21 1.11 -2.78 -14.91
C VAL A 21 2.13 -3.25 -15.94
N GLU A 22 1.84 -4.31 -16.69
CA GLU A 22 2.71 -4.79 -17.77
C GLU A 22 2.88 -3.73 -18.87
N ALA A 23 1.79 -3.07 -19.27
CA ALA A 23 1.84 -1.94 -20.18
C ALA A 23 2.68 -0.79 -19.60
N ALA A 24 2.46 -0.43 -18.33
CA ALA A 24 3.22 0.63 -17.68
C ALA A 24 4.72 0.34 -17.59
N VAL A 25 5.12 -0.92 -17.33
CA VAL A 25 6.53 -1.34 -17.34
C VAL A 25 7.12 -1.22 -18.75
N CYS A 26 6.37 -1.62 -19.78
CA CYS A 26 6.82 -1.50 -21.17
C CYS A 26 7.03 -0.02 -21.55
N ASP A 27 6.07 0.84 -21.25
CA ASP A 27 6.14 2.28 -21.53
C ASP A 27 7.27 2.96 -20.76
N ALA A 28 7.42 2.62 -19.47
CA ALA A 28 8.46 3.21 -18.62
C ALA A 28 9.88 2.84 -19.08
N ARG A 29 10.09 1.64 -19.63
CA ARG A 29 11.38 1.23 -20.21
C ARG A 29 11.80 2.10 -21.40
N ASN A 30 10.83 2.53 -22.20
CA ASN A 30 11.06 3.43 -23.33
C ASN A 30 11.17 4.91 -22.90
N GLY A 31 10.82 5.22 -21.65
CA GLY A 31 10.85 6.56 -21.08
C GLY A 31 12.19 6.93 -20.41
N GLY A 32 12.42 8.23 -20.26
CA GLY A 32 13.65 8.78 -19.68
C GLY A 32 13.69 8.84 -18.14
N SER A 33 12.57 8.64 -17.44
CA SER A 33 12.49 8.79 -15.98
C SER A 33 12.76 7.47 -15.24
N ALA A 34 13.82 7.46 -14.43
CA ALA A 34 14.12 6.34 -13.54
C ALA A 34 13.07 6.22 -12.43
N VAL A 35 12.49 7.33 -11.99
CA VAL A 35 11.44 7.34 -10.97
C VAL A 35 10.19 6.61 -11.47
N VAL A 36 9.78 6.86 -12.72
CA VAL A 36 8.63 6.20 -13.33
C VAL A 36 8.88 4.70 -13.50
N ARG A 37 10.09 4.31 -13.92
CA ARG A 37 10.49 2.88 -14.00
C ARG A 37 10.48 2.20 -12.64
N ALA A 38 11.09 2.81 -11.62
CA ALA A 38 11.10 2.28 -10.26
C ALA A 38 9.66 2.04 -9.75
N ARG A 39 8.76 3.01 -9.98
CA ARG A 39 7.35 2.89 -9.60
C ARG A 39 6.64 1.78 -10.37
N ALA A 40 6.90 1.63 -11.68
CA ALA A 40 6.30 0.58 -12.48
C ALA A 40 6.72 -0.81 -11.99
N HIS A 41 8.01 -0.99 -11.68
CA HIS A 41 8.53 -2.23 -11.08
C HIS A 41 7.97 -2.50 -9.68
N ALA A 42 7.79 -1.47 -8.85
CA ALA A 42 7.15 -1.63 -7.54
C ALA A 42 5.70 -2.13 -7.66
N LEU A 43 4.93 -1.59 -8.62
CA LEU A 43 3.57 -2.07 -8.92
C LEU A 43 3.59 -3.51 -9.44
N GLN A 44 4.56 -3.86 -10.29
CA GLN A 44 4.74 -5.23 -10.78
C GLN A 44 4.99 -6.21 -9.63
N ALA A 45 5.81 -5.80 -8.65
CA ALA A 45 6.06 -6.60 -7.46
C ALA A 45 4.79 -6.85 -6.64
N GLU A 46 3.96 -5.82 -6.41
CA GLU A 46 2.70 -5.97 -5.69
C GLU A 46 1.75 -6.96 -6.39
N ILE A 47 1.63 -6.88 -7.72
CA ILE A 47 0.79 -7.81 -8.49
C ILE A 47 1.32 -9.25 -8.40
N ALA A 48 2.63 -9.44 -8.56
CA ALA A 48 3.26 -10.75 -8.45
C ALA A 48 3.08 -11.36 -7.05
N ALA A 49 3.30 -10.58 -5.99
CA ALA A 49 3.13 -11.03 -4.62
C ALA A 49 1.68 -11.48 -4.34
N ARG A 50 0.70 -10.68 -4.77
CA ARG A 50 -0.73 -11.02 -4.66
C ARG A 50 -1.14 -12.27 -5.44
N ALA A 51 -0.40 -12.59 -6.50
CA ALA A 51 -0.59 -13.81 -7.29
C ALA A 51 0.16 -15.02 -6.71
N GLY A 52 0.82 -14.89 -5.56
CA GLY A 52 1.63 -15.95 -4.95
C GLY A 52 2.98 -16.19 -5.65
N GLN A 53 3.44 -15.25 -6.46
CA GLN A 53 4.66 -15.37 -7.27
C GLN A 53 5.86 -14.71 -6.57
N GLU A 54 6.24 -15.23 -5.41
CA GLU A 54 7.27 -14.65 -4.53
C GLU A 54 8.56 -14.27 -5.27
N ARG A 55 9.16 -15.21 -6.01
CA ARG A 55 10.41 -14.95 -6.76
C ARG A 55 10.27 -13.80 -7.76
N GLN A 56 9.11 -13.67 -8.40
CA GLN A 56 8.87 -12.59 -9.36
C GLN A 56 8.68 -11.25 -8.65
N ALA A 57 8.02 -11.26 -7.48
CA ALA A 57 7.88 -10.07 -6.64
C ALA A 57 9.25 -9.56 -6.16
N GLN A 58 10.11 -10.46 -5.65
CA GLN A 58 11.46 -10.12 -5.20
C GLN A 58 12.33 -9.59 -6.35
N ALA A 59 12.29 -10.22 -7.53
CA ALA A 59 13.02 -9.75 -8.70
C ALA A 59 12.55 -8.34 -9.13
N ALA A 60 11.24 -8.08 -9.13
CA ALA A 60 10.69 -6.78 -9.47
C ALA A 60 11.03 -5.71 -8.42
N LEU A 61 11.04 -6.03 -7.12
CA LEU A 61 11.53 -5.13 -6.08
C LEU A 61 13.01 -4.79 -6.25
N GLY A 62 13.84 -5.78 -6.59
CA GLY A 62 15.25 -5.56 -6.88
C GLY A 62 15.46 -4.58 -8.04
N LEU A 63 14.68 -4.72 -9.12
CA LEU A 63 14.70 -3.75 -10.23
C LEU A 63 14.23 -2.36 -9.80
N ALA A 64 13.19 -2.28 -8.97
CA ALA A 64 12.69 -1.00 -8.47
C ALA A 64 13.75 -0.25 -7.62
N TRP A 65 14.48 -0.96 -6.76
CA TRP A 65 15.60 -0.38 -6.00
C TRP A 65 16.76 0.02 -6.90
N TYR A 66 17.12 -0.82 -7.87
CA TYR A 66 18.15 -0.51 -8.84
C TYR A 66 17.85 0.79 -9.62
N ASP A 67 16.61 0.99 -10.06
CA ASP A 67 16.21 2.25 -10.70
C ASP A 67 16.20 3.42 -9.71
N MET A 68 15.78 3.20 -8.46
CA MET A 68 15.74 4.22 -7.41
C MET A 68 17.13 4.77 -7.08
N GLU A 69 18.14 3.90 -6.99
CA GLU A 69 19.55 4.29 -6.74
C GLU A 69 20.14 5.13 -7.88
N ARG A 70 19.56 5.03 -9.08
CA ARG A 70 19.99 5.73 -10.29
C ARG A 70 19.22 7.00 -10.57
N ILE A 71 18.30 7.41 -9.69
CA ILE A 71 17.58 8.67 -9.84
C ILE A 71 18.57 9.83 -9.77
N HIS A 72 18.56 10.65 -10.82
CA HIS A 72 19.39 11.84 -10.90
C HIS A 72 18.56 13.08 -10.58
N GLN A 73 19.19 14.16 -10.10
CA GLN A 73 18.53 15.42 -9.73
C GLN A 73 17.76 16.10 -10.88
N ARG A 74 17.98 15.67 -12.13
CA ARG A 74 17.28 16.15 -13.32
C ARG A 74 16.08 15.29 -13.72
N ASP A 75 15.75 14.25 -12.97
CA ASP A 75 14.58 13.42 -13.27
C ASP A 75 13.31 14.27 -13.11
N PRO A 76 12.47 14.39 -14.16
CA PRO A 76 11.29 15.24 -14.14
C PRO A 76 10.24 14.81 -13.10
N SER A 77 10.35 13.59 -12.58
CA SER A 77 9.40 12.99 -11.64
C SER A 77 9.98 12.75 -10.25
N MET A 78 11.17 13.28 -9.93
CA MET A 78 11.95 12.99 -8.71
C MET A 78 11.16 13.02 -7.39
N THR A 79 10.17 13.90 -7.27
CA THR A 79 9.39 14.02 -6.03
C THR A 79 8.18 13.08 -5.98
N SER A 80 7.77 12.48 -7.11
CA SER A 80 6.50 11.73 -7.22
C SER A 80 6.54 10.32 -6.62
N PHE A 81 7.74 9.76 -6.43
CA PHE A 81 7.95 8.43 -5.87
C PHE A 81 9.35 8.39 -5.24
N THR A 82 9.41 8.03 -3.96
CA THR A 82 10.63 8.08 -3.15
C THR A 82 10.93 6.71 -2.55
N ALA A 83 12.11 6.55 -1.93
CA ALA A 83 12.45 5.33 -1.19
C ALA A 83 11.39 4.98 -0.13
N GLY A 84 10.81 5.97 0.55
CA GLY A 84 9.70 5.77 1.51
C GLY A 84 8.47 5.13 0.86
N HIS A 85 8.14 5.50 -0.38
CA HIS A 85 7.06 4.86 -1.13
C HIS A 85 7.41 3.41 -1.45
N LEU A 86 8.64 3.13 -1.89
CA LEU A 86 9.11 1.79 -2.25
C LEU A 86 9.11 0.85 -1.02
N ARG A 87 9.47 1.33 0.17
CA ARG A 87 9.33 0.56 1.43
C ARG A 87 7.88 0.09 1.67
N GLY A 88 6.90 0.92 1.32
CA GLY A 88 5.49 0.53 1.40
C GLY A 88 5.13 -0.63 0.46
N PHE A 89 5.76 -0.71 -0.72
CA PHE A 89 5.58 -1.84 -1.64
C PHE A 89 6.25 -3.12 -1.15
N GLU A 90 7.42 -3.01 -0.52
CA GLU A 90 8.04 -4.16 0.16
C GLU A 90 7.10 -4.73 1.22
N GLY A 91 6.53 -3.87 2.08
CA GLY A 91 5.57 -4.32 3.10
C GLY A 91 4.35 -5.02 2.51
N VAL A 92 3.84 -4.58 1.35
CA VAL A 92 2.78 -5.31 0.64
C VAL A 92 3.27 -6.67 0.16
N CYS A 93 4.48 -6.75 -0.39
CA CYS A 93 5.01 -8.02 -0.89
C CYS A 93 5.18 -9.04 0.24
N GLU A 94 5.80 -8.65 1.35
CA GLU A 94 5.99 -9.53 2.52
C GLU A 94 4.65 -10.02 3.08
N LEU A 95 3.66 -9.12 3.15
CA LEU A 95 2.33 -9.46 3.64
C LEU A 95 1.67 -10.57 2.80
N TYR A 96 1.83 -10.54 1.48
CA TYR A 96 1.23 -11.52 0.57
C TYR A 96 2.07 -12.78 0.37
N VAL A 97 3.38 -12.73 0.63
CA VAL A 97 4.27 -13.90 0.65
C VAL A 97 4.14 -14.67 1.96
N GLY A 98 3.61 -14.06 3.02
CA GLY A 98 3.24 -14.73 4.27
C GLY A 98 4.11 -14.38 5.47
N ASP A 99 4.85 -13.27 5.41
CA ASP A 99 5.65 -12.75 6.53
C ASP A 99 5.02 -11.44 7.07
N PRO A 100 4.05 -11.54 8.00
CA PRO A 100 3.36 -10.37 8.51
C PRO A 100 4.24 -9.53 9.45
N ASP A 101 5.23 -10.13 10.12
CA ASP A 101 6.20 -9.41 10.95
C ASP A 101 7.09 -8.49 10.11
N ALA A 102 7.70 -9.04 9.04
CA ALA A 102 8.48 -8.23 8.11
C ALA A 102 7.60 -7.16 7.43
N ALA A 103 6.37 -7.51 7.05
CA ALA A 103 5.43 -6.55 6.48
C ALA A 103 5.17 -5.38 7.44
N HIS A 104 4.93 -5.66 8.72
CA HIS A 104 4.70 -4.65 9.74
C HIS A 104 5.86 -3.65 9.83
N GLU A 105 7.09 -4.13 9.92
CA GLU A 105 8.28 -3.30 10.00
C GLU A 105 8.46 -2.42 8.75
N ARG A 106 8.28 -3.00 7.56
CA ARG A 106 8.40 -2.25 6.30
C ARG A 106 7.34 -1.15 6.17
N PHE A 107 6.11 -1.42 6.61
CA PHE A 107 5.07 -0.40 6.63
C PHE A 107 5.36 0.71 7.65
N ALA A 108 5.88 0.37 8.83
CA ALA A 108 6.26 1.35 9.85
C ALA A 108 7.34 2.30 9.31
N VAL A 109 8.42 1.75 8.75
CA VAL A 109 9.51 2.54 8.13
C VAL A 109 8.98 3.41 6.99
N SER A 110 8.06 2.89 6.17
CA SER A 110 7.43 3.67 5.10
C SER A 110 6.60 4.83 5.65
N ALA A 111 5.78 4.59 6.69
CA ALA A 111 4.93 5.62 7.29
C ALA A 111 5.76 6.75 7.92
N ASP A 112 6.88 6.42 8.56
CA ASP A 112 7.79 7.40 9.16
C ASP A 112 8.54 8.23 8.13
N ALA A 113 8.79 7.67 6.93
CA ALA A 113 9.45 8.38 5.85
C ALA A 113 8.50 9.32 5.08
N LEU A 114 7.19 9.05 5.08
CA LEU A 114 6.18 9.77 4.29
C LEU A 114 5.57 10.93 5.08
N VAL A 115 6.36 11.97 5.33
CA VAL A 115 5.96 13.10 6.19
C VAL A 115 5.44 14.32 5.43
N ALA A 116 5.66 14.42 4.11
CA ALA A 116 5.26 15.61 3.38
C ALA A 116 3.72 15.70 3.24
N PRO A 117 3.12 16.90 3.21
CA PRO A 117 1.67 17.06 3.07
C PRO A 117 1.08 16.31 1.85
N ARG A 118 1.80 16.30 0.73
CA ARG A 118 1.41 15.58 -0.50
C ARG A 118 1.48 14.05 -0.39
N GLU A 119 2.11 13.51 0.65
CA GLU A 119 2.29 12.08 0.88
C GLU A 119 1.24 11.51 1.85
N GLN A 120 0.38 12.36 2.44
CA GLN A 120 -0.61 11.93 3.44
C GLN A 120 -1.52 10.79 2.97
N VAL A 121 -1.94 10.81 1.69
CA VAL A 121 -2.72 9.71 1.09
C VAL A 121 -1.94 8.40 1.11
N GLN A 122 -0.66 8.44 0.73
CA GLN A 122 0.18 7.25 0.72
C GLN A 122 0.49 6.78 2.14
N ARG A 123 0.73 7.71 3.07
CA ARG A 123 0.92 7.40 4.49
C ARG A 123 -0.29 6.65 5.05
N ALA A 124 -1.51 7.14 4.80
CA ALA A 124 -2.74 6.45 5.21
C ALA A 124 -2.84 5.03 4.61
N ILE A 125 -2.43 4.86 3.34
CA ILE A 125 -2.40 3.55 2.68
C ILE A 125 -1.44 2.58 3.38
N VAL A 126 -0.21 3.02 3.70
CA VAL A 126 0.80 2.14 4.31
C VAL A 126 0.50 1.86 5.78
N THR A 127 -0.01 2.83 6.54
CA THR A 127 -0.45 2.61 7.93
C THR A 127 -1.62 1.65 8.01
N THR A 128 -2.55 1.69 7.04
CA THR A 128 -3.61 0.66 6.94
C THR A 128 -3.02 -0.73 6.66
N GLY A 129 -1.96 -0.81 5.84
CA GLY A 129 -1.20 -2.04 5.63
C GLY A 129 -0.53 -2.55 6.91
N GLN A 130 0.05 -1.66 7.70
CA GLN A 130 0.65 -1.97 9.00
C GLN A 130 -0.38 -2.56 9.98
N ALA A 131 -1.58 -2.00 10.03
CA ALA A 131 -2.67 -2.53 10.84
C ALA A 131 -3.08 -3.94 10.38
N LEU A 132 -3.20 -4.15 9.07
CA LEU A 132 -3.50 -5.48 8.51
C LEU A 132 -2.41 -6.52 8.87
N ALA A 133 -1.14 -6.11 8.85
CA ALA A 133 -0.04 -6.97 9.29
C ALA A 133 -0.21 -7.38 10.77
N ARG A 134 -0.55 -6.43 11.66
CA ARG A 134 -0.82 -6.73 13.08
C ARG A 134 -1.97 -7.72 13.28
N ILE A 135 -3.06 -7.61 12.50
CA ILE A 135 -4.16 -8.60 12.56
C ILE A 135 -3.63 -10.01 12.26
N ARG A 136 -2.77 -10.14 11.24
CA ARG A 136 -2.17 -11.43 10.86
C ARG A 136 -1.13 -11.94 11.85
N MET A 137 -0.50 -11.06 12.62
CA MET A 137 0.36 -11.39 13.76
C MET A 137 -0.45 -11.77 15.02
N ASN A 138 -1.79 -11.89 14.92
CA ASN A 138 -2.68 -12.15 16.05
C ASN A 138 -2.65 -11.05 17.14
N ASP A 139 -2.43 -9.79 16.72
CA ASP A 139 -2.52 -8.58 17.55
C ASP A 139 -3.62 -7.63 17.03
N PRO A 140 -4.91 -8.06 17.08
CA PRO A 140 -6.01 -7.34 16.46
C PRO A 140 -6.41 -6.06 17.21
N ARG A 141 -6.14 -5.98 18.52
CA ARG A 141 -6.43 -4.79 19.33
C ARG A 141 -5.55 -3.61 18.95
N SER A 142 -4.23 -3.82 18.90
CA SER A 142 -3.31 -2.77 18.45
C SER A 142 -3.52 -2.43 16.96
N ALA A 143 -4.01 -3.38 16.16
CA ALA A 143 -4.46 -3.09 14.80
C ALA A 143 -5.65 -2.11 14.79
N ALA A 144 -6.65 -2.31 15.64
CA ALA A 144 -7.79 -1.39 15.74
C ALA A 144 -7.35 0.03 16.15
N GLU A 145 -6.43 0.16 17.09
CA GLU A 145 -5.85 1.46 17.48
C GLU A 145 -5.19 2.18 16.29
N LEU A 146 -4.42 1.46 15.45
CA LEU A 146 -3.89 2.02 14.22
C LEU A 146 -4.98 2.38 13.21
N LEU A 147 -6.06 1.58 13.12
CA LEU A 147 -7.17 1.84 12.20
C LEU A 147 -7.93 3.12 12.57
N HIS A 148 -8.09 3.46 13.87
CA HIS A 148 -8.65 4.76 14.26
C HIS A 148 -7.85 5.93 13.66
N GLN A 149 -6.51 5.86 13.67
CA GLN A 149 -5.67 6.90 13.06
C GLN A 149 -5.85 6.96 11.52
N CYS A 150 -6.06 5.79 10.90
CA CYS A 150 -6.31 5.68 9.48
C CYS A 150 -7.68 6.27 9.09
N VAL A 151 -8.71 6.15 9.93
CA VAL A 151 -10.04 6.76 9.71
C VAL A 151 -9.92 8.27 9.58
N VAL A 152 -9.25 8.93 10.53
CA VAL A 152 -9.03 10.39 10.51
C VAL A 152 -8.30 10.81 9.24
N SER A 153 -7.24 10.07 8.89
CA SER A 153 -6.42 10.37 7.70
C SER A 153 -7.20 10.15 6.40
N ALA A 154 -8.04 9.12 6.32
CA ALA A 154 -8.86 8.82 5.15
C ALA A 154 -9.96 9.88 4.95
N SER A 155 -10.61 10.31 6.03
CA SER A 155 -11.62 11.38 6.01
C SER A 155 -11.00 12.71 5.56
N ALA A 156 -9.86 13.11 6.14
CA ALA A 156 -9.17 14.35 5.78
C ALA A 156 -8.69 14.41 4.32
N THR A 157 -8.30 13.27 3.74
CA THR A 157 -7.77 13.21 2.37
C THR A 157 -8.86 13.01 1.30
N GLY A 158 -10.07 12.56 1.68
CA GLY A 158 -11.13 12.19 0.74
C GLY A 158 -10.76 11.07 -0.25
N GLY A 159 -9.68 10.32 0.03
CA GLY A 159 -9.12 9.36 -0.90
C GLY A 159 -9.91 8.06 -0.99
N ARG A 160 -10.38 7.70 -2.19
CA ARG A 160 -11.11 6.44 -2.43
C ARG A 160 -10.30 5.19 -2.09
N VAL A 161 -9.01 5.15 -2.43
CA VAL A 161 -8.14 3.98 -2.17
C VAL A 161 -7.90 3.75 -0.68
N PRO A 162 -7.51 4.75 0.14
CA PRO A 162 -7.48 4.61 1.60
C PRO A 162 -8.79 4.07 2.18
N ALA A 163 -9.94 4.61 1.78
CA ALA A 163 -11.25 4.16 2.28
C ALA A 163 -11.54 2.68 1.95
N ILE A 164 -11.24 2.24 0.73
CA ILE A 164 -11.41 0.82 0.34
C ILE A 164 -10.48 -0.08 1.16
N ARG A 165 -9.21 0.31 1.36
CA ARG A 165 -8.26 -0.50 2.14
C ARG A 165 -8.66 -0.58 3.60
N LEU A 166 -9.15 0.51 4.17
CA LEU A 166 -9.66 0.58 5.53
C LEU A 166 -10.84 -0.38 5.74
N ARG A 167 -11.81 -0.37 4.82
CA ARG A 167 -12.93 -1.32 4.83
C ARG A 167 -12.48 -2.78 4.72
N ARG A 168 -11.46 -3.07 3.90
CA ARG A 168 -10.87 -4.43 3.82
C ARG A 168 -10.19 -4.84 5.13
N ALA A 169 -9.38 -3.97 5.73
CA ALA A 169 -8.76 -4.26 7.03
C ALA A 169 -9.82 -4.50 8.12
N ARG A 170 -10.90 -3.73 8.13
CA ARG A 170 -12.04 -3.96 9.03
C ARG A 170 -12.69 -5.34 8.83
N GLN A 171 -12.79 -5.83 7.60
CA GLN A 171 -13.34 -7.17 7.33
C GLN A 171 -12.49 -8.30 7.94
N GLU A 172 -11.17 -8.10 8.05
CA GLU A 172 -10.27 -9.07 8.68
C GLU A 172 -10.44 -9.12 10.21
N LEU A 173 -11.02 -8.08 10.82
CA LEU A 173 -11.40 -8.06 12.23
C LEU A 173 -12.73 -8.79 12.53
N ARG A 174 -13.40 -9.40 11.53
CA ARG A 174 -14.66 -10.12 11.73
C ARG A 174 -14.62 -11.24 12.80
N PRO A 175 -13.50 -11.97 13.02
CA PRO A 175 -13.42 -12.93 14.12
C PRO A 175 -13.61 -12.30 15.50
N TRP A 176 -13.27 -11.02 15.67
CA TRP A 176 -13.35 -10.26 16.91
C TRP A 176 -14.54 -9.30 16.98
N ARG A 177 -15.56 -9.49 16.14
CA ARG A 177 -16.73 -8.59 16.05
C ARG A 177 -17.51 -8.37 17.35
N HIS A 178 -17.27 -9.17 18.39
CA HIS A 178 -17.93 -9.10 19.69
C HIS A 178 -17.13 -8.30 20.73
N GLU A 179 -15.96 -7.80 20.35
CA GLU A 179 -15.09 -7.02 21.22
C GLU A 179 -15.47 -5.53 21.16
N ASP A 180 -15.44 -4.86 22.32
CA ASP A 180 -15.84 -3.45 22.43
C ASP A 180 -14.99 -2.53 21.55
N TRP A 181 -13.68 -2.78 21.47
CA TRP A 181 -12.75 -2.01 20.64
C TRP A 181 -13.01 -2.17 19.12
N VAL A 182 -13.74 -3.21 18.69
CA VAL A 182 -14.22 -3.32 17.30
C VAL A 182 -15.46 -2.48 17.09
N ALA A 183 -16.37 -2.44 18.07
CA ALA A 183 -17.56 -1.60 18.02
C ALA A 183 -17.18 -0.11 17.99
N ASP A 184 -16.23 0.31 18.84
CA ASP A 184 -15.70 1.68 18.83
C ASP A 184 -15.12 2.08 17.46
N LEU A 185 -14.44 1.14 16.79
CA LEU A 185 -13.91 1.35 15.44
C LEU A 185 -15.03 1.46 14.39
N ASP A 186 -16.09 0.67 14.52
CA ASP A 186 -17.26 0.75 13.63
C ASP A 186 -17.99 2.09 13.76
N ASP A 187 -18.18 2.55 14.99
CA ASP A 187 -18.80 3.86 15.26
C ASP A 187 -17.96 4.99 14.64
N HIS A 188 -16.64 4.96 14.85
CA HIS A 188 -15.74 5.94 14.25
C HIS A 188 -15.75 5.90 12.71
N LEU A 189 -15.81 4.71 12.11
CA LEU A 189 -15.95 4.55 10.65
C LEU A 189 -17.26 5.15 10.13
N MET A 190 -18.36 4.93 10.87
CA MET A 190 -19.68 5.44 10.51
C MET A 190 -19.73 6.97 10.59
N ASP A 191 -19.19 7.56 11.66
CA ASP A 191 -19.15 9.01 11.85
C ASP A 191 -18.29 9.72 10.79
N ALA A 192 -17.13 9.15 10.46
CA ALA A 192 -16.16 9.82 9.60
C ALA A 192 -16.35 9.58 8.10
N LEU A 193 -16.98 8.46 7.71
CA LEU A 193 -17.06 7.99 6.32
C LEU A 193 -18.47 7.49 5.91
N GLY A 194 -19.47 7.62 6.78
CA GLY A 194 -20.84 7.10 6.59
C GLY A 194 -21.76 7.94 5.70
N SER A 195 -21.24 8.97 5.02
CA SER A 195 -21.99 9.77 4.02
C SER A 195 -21.85 9.22 2.61
#